data_AF-A0A7S0URK0-F1
#
_entry.id   AF-A0A7S0URK0-F1
#
_cell.length_a   1.000
_cell.length_b   1.000
_cell.length_c   1.000
_cell.angle_alpha   90.00
_cell.angle_beta   90.00
_cell.angle_gamma   90.00
#
_symmetry.space_group_name_H-M   'P 1'
#
loop_
_entity.id
_entity.type
_entity.pdbx_description
1 polymer ?
#
loop_
_entity_poly.entity_id
_entity_poly.type
_entity_poly.pdbx_seq_one_letter_code
_entity_poly.pdbx_strand_id
1 'polypeptide(L)'
;KVRVSQPGASVAFSEGGGGARRKRNSGGGGATDTESDVDEEGGGGGGMKASLLAANKEGMGRKVNKGKATATKGAVGVTGTMGGGGVAVEEEETSDGDEAAPAAVDVFASFKKFLAFLKAIRRLFVSIIRKFLGRTNRLAIGEGTSDAGTFSTTSSASGFGFDQPRVLKRDTHLTFALIYPMFIWAVIVIIIYAVGFVLLESAKDSLANHAILYYLRMRITKSVLTMHELCSELNVTNLPKRLSAASETYDELLATYDYFIYGSLAPDIYGPSIPVNYPLVVSPIDQESHKMAYLIHESTSCNRVNTTDCKGKWWQFYAVSRQAINGMLTMHMKYFHQALVIAENNITALNLTSNVMDYFFDVSLQDLLDGLQTLSQEHETLMLVPFNAVIIMHVVVFVFCFVGGCVFIFIKINPFLRMLSKEKQQIAELLSQLPKELDLTKAVAAAVSMKDAEKKPVNTNDNNQASEIQSVSSGASFASSANF
;
A
#
# COMPACT_ATOMS: atom_id res chain seq x y z
N LYS A 1 -30.19 -38.14 -38.69
CA LYS A 1 -30.07 -37.57 -40.06
C LYS A 1 -30.20 -36.05 -39.92
N VAL A 2 -29.40 -35.27 -40.66
CA VAL A 2 -29.11 -33.80 -40.55
C VAL A 2 -27.90 -33.52 -39.63
N ARG A 3 -26.65 -33.65 -40.14
CA ARG A 3 -25.73 -32.63 -40.76
C ARG A 3 -25.42 -31.46 -39.82
N VAL A 4 -24.27 -31.44 -39.13
CA VAL A 4 -22.91 -31.02 -39.57
C VAL A 4 -22.86 -29.61 -40.17
N SER A 5 -22.23 -28.69 -39.43
CA SER A 5 -21.35 -27.67 -40.01
C SER A 5 -20.26 -27.32 -38.99
N GLN A 6 -19.01 -27.62 -39.34
CA GLN A 6 -17.83 -26.92 -38.83
C GLN A 6 -17.84 -25.47 -39.32
N PRO A 7 -16.99 -24.62 -38.74
CA PRO A 7 -15.90 -24.07 -39.55
C PRO A 7 -14.53 -24.23 -38.87
N GLY A 8 -13.54 -24.59 -39.69
CA GLY A 8 -12.13 -24.46 -39.38
C GLY A 8 -11.49 -23.26 -40.08
N ALA A 9 -10.16 -23.18 -39.90
CA ALA A 9 -9.17 -22.27 -40.50
C ALA A 9 -9.08 -20.87 -39.84
N SER A 10 -7.92 -20.28 -39.61
CA SER A 10 -6.57 -20.56 -40.11
C SER A 10 -5.49 -19.95 -39.21
N VAL A 11 -4.40 -20.68 -39.05
CA VAL A 11 -3.10 -20.19 -38.61
C VAL A 11 -2.50 -19.37 -39.76
N ALA A 12 -2.14 -18.12 -39.50
CA ALA A 12 -1.38 -17.28 -40.43
C ALA A 12 0.01 -17.01 -39.85
N PHE A 13 0.97 -17.69 -40.46
CA PHE A 13 2.41 -17.46 -40.40
C PHE A 13 2.72 -16.18 -41.21
N SER A 14 3.48 -15.25 -40.65
CA SER A 14 4.01 -14.10 -41.39
C SER A 14 5.54 -14.14 -41.35
N GLU A 15 6.12 -14.43 -42.51
CA GLU A 15 7.53 -14.23 -42.83
C GLU A 15 7.82 -12.76 -43.14
N GLY A 16 9.11 -12.39 -43.01
CA GLY A 16 9.71 -11.13 -43.45
C GLY A 16 10.39 -10.42 -42.28
N GLY A 17 11.71 -10.25 -42.19
CA GLY A 17 12.77 -10.30 -43.19
C GLY A 17 13.68 -9.09 -42.90
N GLY A 18 14.94 -9.31 -42.53
CA GLY A 18 15.88 -8.21 -42.24
C GLY A 18 17.21 -8.70 -41.69
N GLY A 19 18.21 -8.80 -42.57
CA GLY A 19 19.47 -9.49 -42.33
C GLY A 19 20.54 -8.71 -41.56
N ALA A 20 21.50 -9.45 -41.00
CA ALA A 20 22.84 -8.95 -40.66
C ALA A 20 23.86 -10.11 -40.63
N ARG A 21 24.42 -10.36 -41.82
CA ARG A 21 25.80 -10.79 -42.13
C ARG A 21 26.81 -10.79 -40.96
N ARG A 22 27.37 -11.95 -40.56
CA ARG A 22 28.81 -12.09 -40.22
C ARG A 22 29.33 -13.54 -40.20
N LYS A 23 30.23 -13.78 -41.17
CA LYS A 23 31.45 -14.62 -41.24
C LYS A 23 31.58 -15.96 -40.48
N ARG A 24 31.84 -16.97 -41.32
CA ARG A 24 32.57 -18.23 -41.15
C ARG A 24 33.79 -18.20 -40.21
N ASN A 25 33.97 -19.30 -39.47
CA ASN A 25 35.23 -20.04 -39.24
C ASN A 25 34.80 -21.43 -38.68
N SER A 26 34.78 -22.53 -39.44
CA SER A 26 35.88 -23.45 -39.81
C SER A 26 36.68 -24.05 -38.65
N GLY A 27 36.61 -25.38 -38.52
CA GLY A 27 37.44 -26.26 -37.68
C GLY A 27 36.56 -27.23 -36.90
N GLY A 28 36.31 -28.46 -37.37
CA GLY A 28 37.23 -29.61 -37.29
C GLY A 28 36.98 -30.30 -35.95
N GLY A 29 36.35 -31.47 -35.84
CA GLY A 29 36.74 -32.76 -36.43
C GLY A 29 36.96 -33.72 -35.24
N GLY A 30 36.48 -34.96 -35.31
CA GLY A 30 36.80 -35.99 -34.32
C GLY A 30 35.61 -36.83 -33.88
N ALA A 31 35.21 -37.76 -34.74
CA ALA A 31 34.53 -38.98 -34.33
C ALA A 31 35.59 -39.96 -33.79
N THR A 32 35.27 -40.66 -32.70
CA THR A 32 35.83 -41.98 -32.38
C THR A 32 34.83 -42.73 -31.52
N ASP A 33 34.35 -43.82 -32.10
CA ASP A 33 33.68 -44.93 -31.46
C ASP A 33 34.61 -45.58 -30.42
N THR A 34 34.04 -46.17 -29.36
CA THR A 34 34.63 -47.31 -28.67
C THR A 34 33.55 -48.04 -27.87
N GLU A 35 32.99 -49.02 -28.57
CA GLU A 35 32.34 -50.22 -28.07
C GLU A 35 33.37 -51.05 -27.26
N SER A 36 33.02 -51.47 -26.05
CA SER A 36 33.56 -52.70 -25.45
C SER A 36 32.67 -53.15 -24.29
N ASP A 37 31.99 -54.26 -24.55
CA ASP A 37 31.38 -55.15 -23.57
C ASP A 37 32.45 -55.77 -22.65
N VAL A 38 32.15 -55.85 -21.36
CA VAL A 38 32.73 -56.85 -20.45
C VAL A 38 31.65 -57.26 -19.45
N ASP A 39 31.17 -58.49 -19.59
CA ASP A 39 30.52 -59.27 -18.55
C ASP A 39 31.55 -59.66 -17.47
N GLU A 40 31.20 -59.56 -16.18
CA GLU A 40 31.32 -60.69 -15.23
C GLU A 40 30.94 -60.28 -13.80
N GLU A 41 30.05 -61.12 -13.24
CA GLU A 41 29.95 -61.61 -11.86
C GLU A 41 30.26 -60.72 -10.64
N GLY A 42 29.31 -60.78 -9.69
CA GLY A 42 29.69 -61.25 -8.35
C GLY A 42 29.35 -60.34 -7.17
N GLY A 43 28.30 -60.73 -6.44
CA GLY A 43 28.43 -60.98 -5.00
C GLY A 43 28.44 -59.78 -4.04
N GLY A 44 27.35 -59.70 -3.26
CA GLY A 44 27.48 -59.82 -1.80
C GLY A 44 27.77 -58.56 -0.99
N GLY A 45 26.75 -58.13 -0.26
CA GLY A 45 26.87 -58.04 1.20
C GLY A 45 27.40 -56.73 1.79
N GLY A 46 26.47 -56.02 2.44
CA GLY A 46 26.67 -55.61 3.83
C GLY A 46 27.22 -54.20 4.08
N GLY A 47 26.62 -53.57 5.08
CA GLY A 47 27.38 -52.68 5.96
C GLY A 47 26.97 -51.22 5.93
N MET A 48 26.06 -50.89 6.85
CA MET A 48 25.98 -49.59 7.51
C MET A 48 27.38 -48.99 7.76
N LYS A 49 27.52 -47.68 7.57
CA LYS A 49 28.04 -46.77 8.62
C LYS A 49 27.82 -45.31 8.27
N ALA A 50 27.16 -44.65 9.21
CA ALA A 50 27.13 -43.22 9.37
C ALA A 50 28.55 -42.66 9.51
N SER A 51 28.81 -41.55 8.82
CA SER A 51 29.95 -40.68 9.12
C SER A 51 29.41 -39.29 9.42
N LEU A 52 29.45 -39.00 10.72
CA LEU A 52 29.18 -37.75 11.39
C LEU A 52 30.55 -37.32 11.94
N LEU A 53 31.09 -36.20 11.46
CA LEU A 53 32.18 -35.40 12.05
C LEU A 53 32.23 -34.10 11.23
N ALA A 54 31.68 -33.00 11.74
CA ALA A 54 32.28 -32.08 12.71
C ALA A 54 33.36 -31.17 12.08
N ALA A 55 33.05 -29.88 12.01
CA ALA A 55 33.86 -28.77 12.51
C ALA A 55 33.33 -27.46 11.95
N ASN A 56 32.75 -26.59 12.79
CA ASN A 56 33.39 -25.29 13.06
C ASN A 56 32.73 -24.64 14.27
N LYS A 57 33.54 -24.19 15.23
CA LYS A 57 33.14 -23.66 16.53
C LYS A 57 33.97 -22.42 16.81
N GLU A 58 33.43 -21.26 16.48
CA GLU A 58 33.81 -19.95 16.99
C GLU A 58 32.46 -19.26 17.30
N GLY A 59 32.15 -18.71 18.47
CA GLY A 59 33.00 -18.11 19.48
C GLY A 59 32.34 -16.77 19.82
N MET A 60 31.33 -16.75 20.69
CA MET A 60 30.76 -15.48 21.15
C MET A 60 30.20 -15.61 22.57
N GLY A 61 31.04 -15.22 23.54
CA GLY A 61 30.64 -15.07 24.93
C GLY A 61 29.79 -13.83 25.12
N ARG A 62 28.55 -14.01 25.58
CA ARG A 62 27.71 -12.91 26.08
C ARG A 62 27.44 -13.12 27.57
N LYS A 63 27.94 -12.18 28.37
CA LYS A 63 27.78 -12.10 29.83
C LYS A 63 26.30 -11.96 30.18
N VAL A 64 25.78 -12.89 30.97
CA VAL A 64 24.45 -12.83 31.59
C VAL A 64 24.56 -12.07 32.91
N ASN A 65 23.90 -10.92 33.01
CA ASN A 65 23.69 -10.20 34.27
C ASN A 65 22.55 -10.87 35.05
N LYS A 66 22.88 -11.41 36.22
CA LYS A 66 21.91 -11.94 37.19
C LYS A 66 21.17 -10.78 37.88
N GLY A 67 19.94 -10.53 37.45
CA GLY A 67 18.95 -9.74 38.17
C GLY A 67 18.36 -10.57 39.32
N LYS A 68 18.39 -9.99 40.51
CA LYS A 68 17.99 -10.55 41.80
C LYS A 68 16.50 -10.25 42.01
N ALA A 69 15.65 -11.27 42.03
CA ALA A 69 14.24 -11.13 42.41
C ALA A 69 13.95 -11.93 43.68
N THR A 70 13.42 -11.22 44.67
CA THR A 70 13.04 -11.64 46.00
C THR A 70 11.77 -12.48 45.98
N ALA A 71 11.82 -13.67 46.59
CA ALA A 71 10.67 -14.54 46.79
C ALA A 71 9.93 -14.16 48.08
N THR A 72 8.66 -13.77 47.95
CA THR A 72 7.67 -13.68 49.03
C THR A 72 6.96 -15.03 49.19
N LYS A 73 6.82 -15.45 50.44
CA LYS A 73 6.13 -16.67 50.88
C LYS A 73 4.61 -16.54 50.76
N GLY A 74 3.99 -17.57 50.17
CA GLY A 74 3.00 -18.45 50.82
C GLY A 74 1.57 -17.96 51.03
N ALA A 75 0.61 -18.71 50.50
CA ALA A 75 -0.53 -19.22 51.27
C ALA A 75 -1.19 -20.40 50.54
N VAL A 76 -1.43 -21.46 51.31
CA VAL A 76 -2.17 -22.68 50.98
C VAL A 76 -3.65 -22.42 51.26
N GLY A 77 -4.55 -22.91 50.40
CA GLY A 77 -5.99 -22.91 50.65
C GLY A 77 -6.72 -23.89 49.73
N VAL A 78 -6.97 -25.09 50.26
CA VAL A 78 -7.83 -26.13 49.68
C VAL A 78 -9.27 -25.88 50.17
N THR A 79 -10.27 -25.95 49.27
CA THR A 79 -11.55 -26.67 49.43
C THR A 79 -12.45 -26.46 48.21
N GLY A 80 -13.10 -27.53 47.74
CA GLY A 80 -13.92 -27.57 46.53
C GLY A 80 -15.38 -27.12 46.72
N THR A 81 -16.17 -27.19 45.65
CA THR A 81 -17.41 -28.00 45.51
C THR A 81 -18.20 -27.55 44.25
N MET A 82 -18.79 -28.56 43.61
CA MET A 82 -19.72 -28.62 42.49
C MET A 82 -20.63 -27.43 42.15
N GLY A 83 -20.79 -27.20 40.84
CA GLY A 83 -22.09 -27.37 40.17
C GLY A 83 -22.84 -26.11 39.73
N GLY A 84 -23.11 -26.01 38.42
CA GLY A 84 -24.36 -25.41 37.92
C GLY A 84 -24.25 -24.23 36.95
N GLY A 85 -24.18 -24.54 35.65
CA GLY A 85 -24.98 -23.96 34.56
C GLY A 85 -25.27 -22.45 34.54
N GLY A 86 -24.57 -21.74 33.66
CA GLY A 86 -24.95 -20.43 33.15
C GLY A 86 -23.89 -19.94 32.17
N VAL A 87 -24.14 -20.09 30.87
CA VAL A 87 -23.23 -19.63 29.81
C VAL A 87 -23.31 -18.10 29.75
N ALA A 88 -22.47 -17.45 30.53
CA ALA A 88 -21.99 -16.10 30.25
C ALA A 88 -20.77 -16.23 29.35
N VAL A 89 -20.77 -15.53 28.22
CA VAL A 89 -19.59 -15.35 27.38
C VAL A 89 -18.65 -14.46 28.17
N GLU A 90 -17.70 -15.09 28.86
CA GLU A 90 -16.58 -14.46 29.52
C GLU A 90 -15.49 -14.29 28.46
N GLU A 91 -15.24 -13.04 28.04
CA GLU A 91 -14.01 -12.67 27.33
C GLU A 91 -12.85 -12.96 28.29
N GLU A 92 -12.15 -14.07 28.05
CA GLU A 92 -10.87 -14.35 28.67
C GLU A 92 -9.85 -13.36 28.07
N GLU A 93 -9.76 -12.17 28.66
CA GLU A 93 -8.60 -11.30 28.50
C GLU A 93 -7.40 -12.02 29.13
N THR A 94 -6.66 -12.76 28.31
CA THR A 94 -5.27 -13.11 28.61
C THR A 94 -4.43 -11.83 28.61
N SER A 95 -4.48 -11.12 29.73
CA SER A 95 -3.48 -10.16 30.17
C SER A 95 -2.22 -10.95 30.53
N ASP A 96 -1.27 -11.05 29.60
CA ASP A 96 0.18 -10.99 29.88
C ASP A 96 0.97 -11.21 28.59
N GLY A 97 1.50 -10.12 28.03
CA GLY A 97 2.37 -10.16 26.85
C GLY A 97 2.53 -8.79 26.20
N ASP A 98 3.24 -7.88 26.86
CA ASP A 98 3.76 -6.61 26.31
C ASP A 98 4.82 -6.85 25.19
N GLU A 99 4.56 -7.74 24.25
CA GLU A 99 5.28 -7.83 22.97
C GLU A 99 4.44 -7.12 21.91
N ALA A 100 4.35 -5.80 22.06
CA ALA A 100 3.90 -4.93 20.99
C ALA A 100 4.76 -5.21 19.75
N ALA A 101 4.11 -5.64 18.67
CA ALA A 101 4.73 -5.93 17.39
C ALA A 101 5.81 -4.88 17.04
N PRO A 102 7.08 -5.27 16.84
CA PRO A 102 8.20 -4.33 16.70
C PRO A 102 8.01 -3.35 15.53
N ALA A 103 7.23 -3.72 14.51
CA ALA A 103 6.91 -2.85 13.37
C ALA A 103 5.98 -1.67 13.74
N ALA A 104 5.00 -1.86 14.63
CA ALA A 104 4.11 -0.79 15.06
C ALA A 104 4.83 0.19 16.01
N VAL A 105 5.75 -0.31 16.83
CA VAL A 105 6.58 0.52 17.72
C VAL A 105 7.46 1.47 16.90
N ASP A 106 7.96 1.05 15.74
CA ASP A 106 8.78 1.92 14.87
C ASP A 106 7.97 2.98 14.13
N VAL A 107 6.72 2.69 13.75
CA VAL A 107 5.80 3.72 13.21
C VAL A 107 5.47 4.73 14.30
N PHE A 108 5.19 4.29 15.54
CA PHE A 108 4.96 5.19 16.66
C PHE A 108 6.23 5.94 17.10
N ALA A 109 7.41 5.35 16.98
CA ALA A 109 8.68 6.02 17.22
C ALA A 109 8.94 7.08 16.14
N SER A 110 8.63 6.77 14.89
CA SER A 110 8.66 7.70 13.77
C SER A 110 7.61 8.81 13.94
N PHE A 111 6.42 8.49 14.46
CA PHE A 111 5.40 9.46 14.79
C PHE A 111 5.79 10.33 16.00
N LYS A 112 6.47 9.78 17.01
CA LYS A 112 7.05 10.55 18.12
C LYS A 112 8.15 11.50 17.62
N LYS A 113 9.02 11.04 16.71
CA LYS A 113 10.02 11.89 16.04
C LYS A 113 9.34 12.98 15.21
N PHE A 114 8.28 12.65 14.49
CA PHE A 114 7.47 13.59 13.72
C PHE A 114 6.75 14.61 14.61
N LEU A 115 6.16 14.19 15.73
CA LEU A 115 5.56 15.08 16.73
C LEU A 115 6.61 15.97 17.39
N ALA A 116 7.80 15.45 17.66
CA ALA A 116 8.92 16.25 18.14
C ALA A 116 9.36 17.29 17.09
N PHE A 117 9.39 16.90 15.83
CA PHE A 117 9.65 17.78 14.69
C PHE A 117 8.55 18.85 14.54
N LEU A 118 7.27 18.49 14.64
CA LEU A 118 6.14 19.43 14.65
C LEU A 118 6.22 20.38 15.85
N LYS A 119 6.62 19.91 17.03
CA LYS A 119 6.88 20.78 18.19
C LYS A 119 8.04 21.74 17.93
N ALA A 120 9.11 21.29 17.25
CA ALA A 120 10.21 22.15 16.85
C ALA A 120 9.77 23.21 15.83
N ILE A 121 8.99 22.81 14.80
CA ILE A 121 8.38 23.72 13.83
C ILE A 121 7.47 24.72 14.54
N ARG A 122 6.61 24.28 15.47
CA ARG A 122 5.74 25.17 16.25
C ARG A 122 6.55 26.22 17.01
N ARG A 123 7.67 25.84 17.65
CA ARG A 123 8.55 26.81 18.35
C ARG A 123 9.14 27.81 17.37
N LEU A 124 9.58 27.33 16.21
CA LEU A 124 10.17 28.16 15.16
C LEU A 124 9.12 29.13 14.56
N PHE A 125 7.91 28.63 14.30
CA PHE A 125 6.78 29.40 13.78
C PHE A 125 6.30 30.44 14.78
N VAL A 126 6.17 30.09 16.07
CA VAL A 126 5.83 31.06 17.14
C VAL A 126 6.93 32.11 17.27
N SER A 127 8.21 31.74 17.14
CA SER A 127 9.33 32.68 17.16
C SER A 127 9.29 33.65 15.98
N ILE A 128 9.02 33.15 14.76
CA ILE A 128 8.86 33.98 13.55
C ILE A 128 7.66 34.91 13.69
N ILE A 129 6.49 34.38 14.09
CA ILE A 129 5.28 35.17 14.32
C ILE A 129 5.54 36.26 15.35
N ARG A 130 6.17 35.93 16.48
CA ARG A 130 6.44 36.90 17.55
C ARG A 130 7.42 37.98 17.08
N LYS A 131 8.43 37.62 16.28
CA LYS A 131 9.34 38.59 15.65
C LYS A 131 8.64 39.45 14.60
N PHE A 132 7.72 38.88 13.83
CA PHE A 132 7.02 39.59 12.76
C PHE A 132 5.95 40.54 13.33
N LEU A 133 5.08 40.05 14.22
CA LEU A 133 4.10 40.89 14.93
C LEU A 133 4.77 41.95 15.82
N GLY A 134 5.88 41.60 16.48
CA GLY A 134 6.65 42.55 17.27
C GLY A 134 7.26 43.68 16.44
N ARG A 135 7.61 43.42 15.17
CA ARG A 135 8.11 44.44 14.24
C ARG A 135 7.00 45.28 13.63
N THR A 136 5.84 44.71 13.33
CA THR A 136 4.74 45.46 12.70
C THR A 136 4.06 46.41 13.68
N ASN A 137 3.97 46.07 14.97
CA ASN A 137 3.42 47.01 15.96
C ASN A 137 4.31 48.23 16.18
N ARG A 138 5.62 48.12 15.91
CA ARG A 138 6.59 49.22 16.04
C ARG A 138 6.60 50.17 14.83
N LEU A 139 5.90 49.84 13.75
CA LEU A 139 5.75 50.70 12.57
C LEU A 139 4.39 51.39 12.49
N ALA A 140 3.43 51.04 13.36
CA ALA A 140 2.10 51.65 13.40
C ALA A 140 1.89 52.61 14.58
N ILE A 141 2.84 52.71 15.51
CA ILE A 141 2.81 53.63 16.65
C ILE A 141 4.20 54.28 16.79
N GLY A 142 4.48 55.30 15.98
CA GLY A 142 5.14 56.48 16.57
C GLY A 142 3.96 57.28 17.11
N GLU A 143 3.60 57.22 18.39
CA GLU A 143 4.41 57.70 19.52
C GLU A 143 5.23 58.93 19.13
N GLY A 144 4.48 59.97 18.77
CA GLY A 144 4.93 61.33 18.97
C GLY A 144 5.31 61.47 20.44
N THR A 145 6.62 61.49 20.67
CA THR A 145 7.20 62.07 21.87
C THR A 145 6.75 63.52 21.93
N SER A 146 5.73 63.74 22.75
CA SER A 146 5.35 65.02 23.30
C SER A 146 6.48 65.52 24.19
N ASP A 147 7.44 66.22 23.61
CA ASP A 147 8.18 67.25 24.34
C ASP A 147 7.51 68.59 24.09
N ALA A 148 7.12 69.20 25.19
CA ALA A 148 6.45 70.48 25.29
C ALA A 148 7.29 71.60 24.68
N GLY A 149 6.69 72.35 23.76
CA GLY A 149 7.33 73.51 23.13
C GLY A 149 6.30 74.40 22.44
N THR A 150 5.59 75.16 23.26
CA THR A 150 5.06 76.49 22.95
C THR A 150 4.04 76.62 21.80
N PHE A 151 2.80 76.79 22.24
CA PHE A 151 1.65 77.24 21.45
C PHE A 151 1.88 78.65 20.91
N SER A 152 2.13 78.77 19.60
CA SER A 152 2.01 80.02 18.86
C SER A 152 0.90 79.89 17.84
N THR A 153 -0.28 80.39 18.23
CA THR A 153 -1.38 80.75 17.34
C THR A 153 -0.92 81.85 16.39
N THR A 154 -0.72 81.49 15.12
CA THR A 154 -0.85 82.44 14.00
C THR A 154 -1.59 81.76 12.87
N SER A 155 -2.86 82.13 12.77
CA SER A 155 -3.69 82.06 11.59
C SER A 155 -3.02 82.78 10.42
N SER A 156 -2.68 82.01 9.38
CA SER A 156 -2.37 82.52 8.04
C SER A 156 -3.07 81.63 7.02
N ALA A 157 -4.07 82.20 6.37
CA ALA A 157 -4.66 81.69 5.15
C ALA A 157 -3.62 81.73 3.99
N SER A 158 -3.93 80.96 2.95
CA SER A 158 -3.27 80.89 1.62
C SER A 158 -2.06 79.97 1.49
N GLY A 159 -2.21 78.96 0.62
CA GLY A 159 -1.16 78.04 0.22
C GLY A 159 -1.71 76.72 -0.31
N PHE A 160 -2.40 76.76 -1.45
CA PHE A 160 -2.61 75.58 -2.31
C PHE A 160 -1.23 75.05 -2.76
N GLY A 161 -0.60 74.21 -1.94
CA GLY A 161 0.60 73.47 -2.29
C GLY A 161 0.25 72.15 -2.97
N PHE A 162 -0.18 72.22 -4.22
CA PHE A 162 -0.09 71.07 -5.13
C PHE A 162 1.40 70.83 -5.49
N ASP A 163 1.71 69.59 -5.84
CA ASP A 163 2.95 69.13 -6.46
C ASP A 163 4.14 68.78 -5.54
N GLN A 164 3.92 67.84 -4.63
CA GLN A 164 4.91 66.76 -4.53
C GLN A 164 4.49 65.64 -5.46
N PRO A 165 5.25 65.33 -6.54
CA PRO A 165 4.95 64.20 -7.40
C PRO A 165 4.98 62.94 -6.54
N ARG A 166 3.80 62.33 -6.34
CA ARG A 166 3.66 61.06 -5.64
C ARG A 166 4.29 59.98 -6.53
N VAL A 167 5.60 59.81 -6.38
CA VAL A 167 6.34 58.74 -7.06
C VAL A 167 5.88 57.44 -6.43
N LEU A 168 5.14 56.64 -7.20
CA LEU A 168 4.72 55.31 -6.82
C LEU A 168 5.97 54.41 -6.75
N LYS A 169 6.64 54.39 -5.60
CA LYS A 169 7.75 53.45 -5.38
C LYS A 169 7.15 52.05 -5.41
N ARG A 170 7.52 51.29 -6.44
CA ARG A 170 7.12 49.89 -6.63
C ARG A 170 7.77 49.07 -5.53
N ASP A 171 7.08 48.93 -4.41
CA ASP A 171 7.64 48.26 -3.23
C ASP A 171 7.46 46.74 -3.34
N THR A 172 8.36 46.11 -4.10
CA THR A 172 8.38 44.66 -4.34
C THR A 172 8.55 43.84 -3.07
N HIS A 173 9.17 44.42 -2.03
CA HIS A 173 9.38 43.76 -0.75
C HIS A 173 8.09 43.47 0.00
N LEU A 174 7.08 44.34 -0.12
CA LEU A 174 5.77 44.14 0.51
C LEU A 174 5.03 42.94 -0.11
N THR A 175 5.12 42.81 -1.44
CA THR A 175 4.54 41.67 -2.17
C THR A 175 5.20 40.35 -1.77
N PHE A 176 6.53 40.30 -1.69
CA PHE A 176 7.25 39.10 -1.23
C PHE A 176 6.92 38.74 0.22
N ALA A 177 6.81 39.73 1.12
CA ALA A 177 6.40 39.51 2.50
C ALA A 177 4.95 38.99 2.63
N LEU A 178 4.11 39.23 1.61
CA LEU A 178 2.74 38.71 1.55
C LEU A 178 2.69 37.25 1.09
N ILE A 179 3.59 36.85 0.18
CA ILE A 179 3.63 35.51 -0.41
C ILE A 179 4.39 34.50 0.47
N TYR A 180 5.44 34.93 1.16
CA TYR A 180 6.31 34.06 1.96
C TYR A 180 5.58 33.07 2.91
N PRO A 181 4.57 33.45 3.71
CA PRO A 181 3.87 32.50 4.57
C PRO A 181 3.11 31.42 3.80
N MET A 182 2.56 31.72 2.60
CA MET A 182 1.92 30.72 1.75
C MET A 182 2.95 29.73 1.20
N PHE A 183 4.15 30.20 0.85
CA PHE A 183 5.23 29.34 0.38
C PHE A 183 5.71 28.38 1.47
N ILE A 184 5.95 28.88 2.70
CA ILE A 184 6.30 28.01 3.85
C ILE A 184 5.22 26.98 4.10
N TRP A 185 3.95 27.40 4.10
CA TRP A 185 2.82 26.50 4.31
C TRP A 185 2.74 25.41 3.25
N ALA A 186 2.92 25.76 1.97
CA ALA A 186 2.95 24.80 0.87
C ALA A 186 4.08 23.77 1.03
N VAL A 187 5.29 24.21 1.42
CA VAL A 187 6.42 23.30 1.68
C VAL A 187 6.09 22.33 2.82
N ILE A 188 5.44 22.79 3.89
CA ILE A 188 5.02 21.91 4.99
C ILE A 188 4.04 20.85 4.51
N VAL A 189 3.02 21.23 3.72
CA VAL A 189 2.04 20.28 3.17
C VAL A 189 2.71 19.23 2.27
N ILE A 190 3.65 19.65 1.42
CA ILE A 190 4.43 18.74 0.56
C ILE A 190 5.21 17.73 1.39
N ILE A 191 5.87 18.16 2.48
CA ILE A 191 6.62 17.26 3.37
C ILE A 191 5.69 16.23 4.02
N ILE A 192 4.51 16.65 4.52
CA ILE A 192 3.56 15.72 5.14
C ILE A 192 3.06 14.69 4.12
N TYR A 193 2.76 15.14 2.89
CA TYR A 193 2.37 14.25 1.80
C TYR A 193 3.48 13.27 1.42
N ALA A 194 4.74 13.71 1.36
CA ALA A 194 5.88 12.83 1.08
C ALA A 194 6.02 11.73 2.15
N VAL A 195 5.84 12.07 3.42
CA VAL A 195 5.84 11.08 4.52
C VAL A 195 4.66 10.11 4.37
N GLY A 196 3.46 10.62 4.06
CA GLY A 196 2.28 9.78 3.80
C GLY A 196 2.49 8.82 2.63
N PHE A 197 3.17 9.26 1.57
CA PHE A 197 3.49 8.42 0.42
C PHE A 197 4.45 7.29 0.78
N VAL A 198 5.53 7.57 1.54
CA VAL A 198 6.48 6.54 1.99
C VAL A 198 5.78 5.50 2.88
N LEU A 199 4.85 5.92 3.75
CA LEU A 199 4.05 4.99 4.55
C LEU A 199 3.15 4.11 3.68
N LEU A 200 2.51 4.68 2.66
CA LEU A 200 1.65 3.92 1.75
C LEU A 200 2.45 2.97 0.86
N GLU A 201 3.67 3.34 0.49
CA GLU A 201 4.57 2.48 -0.28
C GLU A 201 4.93 1.22 0.49
N SER A 202 5.21 1.32 1.79
CA SER A 202 5.44 0.15 2.65
C SER A 202 4.23 -0.78 2.79
N ALA A 203 3.01 -0.28 2.56
CA ALA A 203 1.80 -1.08 2.63
C ALA A 203 1.51 -1.87 1.34
N LYS A 204 2.18 -1.55 0.23
CA LYS A 204 1.98 -2.27 -1.05
C LYS A 204 2.40 -3.72 -0.95
N ASP A 205 3.51 -3.99 -0.27
CA ASP A 205 4.06 -5.33 -0.11
C ASP A 205 3.12 -6.20 0.73
N SER A 206 2.63 -5.69 1.87
CA SER A 206 1.64 -6.40 2.70
C SER A 206 0.32 -6.64 1.96
N LEU A 207 -0.13 -5.70 1.11
CA LEU A 207 -1.32 -5.91 0.29
C LEU A 207 -1.13 -7.03 -0.74
N ALA A 208 0.07 -7.15 -1.33
CA ALA A 208 0.39 -8.22 -2.25
C ALA A 208 0.39 -9.59 -1.55
N ASN A 209 0.94 -9.66 -0.33
CA ASN A 209 0.90 -10.86 0.50
C ASN A 209 -0.54 -11.26 0.87
N HIS A 210 -1.41 -10.28 1.17
CA HIS A 210 -2.83 -10.54 1.40
C HIS A 210 -3.54 -11.09 0.17
N ALA A 211 -3.22 -10.58 -1.00
CA ALA A 211 -3.78 -11.08 -2.25
C ALA A 211 -3.41 -12.55 -2.49
N ILE A 212 -2.16 -12.96 -2.21
CA ILE A 212 -1.77 -14.37 -2.27
C ILE A 212 -2.64 -15.21 -1.34
N LEU A 213 -2.85 -14.77 -0.10
CA LEU A 213 -3.62 -15.54 0.86
C LEU A 213 -5.06 -15.77 0.37
N TYR A 214 -5.68 -14.76 -0.24
CA TYR A 214 -6.98 -14.89 -0.90
C TYR A 214 -6.93 -15.83 -2.11
N TYR A 215 -5.90 -15.73 -2.96
CA TYR A 215 -5.74 -16.66 -4.08
C TYR A 215 -5.56 -18.08 -3.59
N LEU A 216 -4.74 -18.32 -2.58
CA LEU A 216 -4.51 -19.64 -1.99
C LEU A 216 -5.82 -20.25 -1.47
N ARG A 217 -6.61 -19.47 -0.72
CA ARG A 217 -7.94 -19.87 -0.24
C ARG A 217 -8.87 -20.26 -1.39
N MET A 218 -8.89 -19.45 -2.45
CA MET A 218 -9.70 -19.70 -3.65
C MET A 218 -9.22 -20.96 -4.39
N ARG A 219 -7.90 -21.15 -4.53
CA ARG A 219 -7.30 -22.32 -5.20
C ARG A 219 -7.55 -23.61 -4.43
N ILE A 220 -7.50 -23.60 -3.10
CA ILE A 220 -7.87 -24.76 -2.26
C ILE A 220 -9.36 -25.09 -2.44
N THR A 221 -10.23 -24.08 -2.48
CA THR A 221 -11.66 -24.31 -2.72
C THR A 221 -11.89 -24.90 -4.12
N LYS A 222 -11.21 -24.36 -5.13
CA LYS A 222 -11.23 -24.88 -6.51
C LYS A 222 -10.69 -26.30 -6.57
N SER A 223 -9.60 -26.61 -5.85
CA SER A 223 -8.99 -27.93 -5.84
C SER A 223 -9.96 -28.97 -5.25
N VAL A 224 -10.62 -28.67 -4.14
CA VAL A 224 -11.66 -29.54 -3.55
C VAL A 224 -12.83 -29.74 -4.52
N LEU A 225 -13.28 -28.68 -5.21
CA LEU A 225 -14.34 -28.78 -6.21
C LEU A 225 -13.92 -29.67 -7.39
N THR A 226 -12.72 -29.48 -7.94
CA THR A 226 -12.22 -30.27 -9.05
C THR A 226 -12.05 -31.75 -8.65
N MET A 227 -11.62 -32.03 -7.41
CA MET A 227 -11.57 -33.39 -6.88
C MET A 227 -12.97 -34.00 -6.74
N HIS A 228 -13.94 -33.22 -6.28
CA HIS A 228 -15.33 -33.66 -6.22
C HIS A 228 -15.86 -34.01 -7.61
N GLU A 229 -15.62 -33.15 -8.61
CA GLU A 229 -15.98 -33.41 -10.00
C GLU A 229 -15.33 -34.70 -10.53
N LEU A 230 -14.03 -34.89 -10.27
CA LEU A 230 -13.28 -36.08 -10.67
C LEU A 230 -13.85 -37.36 -10.03
N CYS A 231 -14.18 -37.32 -8.74
CA CYS A 231 -14.82 -38.45 -8.02
C CYS A 231 -16.26 -38.71 -8.46
N SER A 232 -16.95 -37.71 -8.99
CA SER A 232 -18.35 -37.81 -9.43
C SER A 232 -18.52 -38.24 -10.89
N GLU A 233 -17.45 -38.19 -11.70
CA GLU A 233 -17.51 -38.47 -13.13
C GLU A 233 -17.61 -39.99 -13.39
N LEU A 234 -18.81 -40.45 -13.75
CA LEU A 234 -19.06 -41.85 -14.11
C LEU A 234 -18.69 -42.17 -15.56
N ASN A 235 -18.55 -41.16 -16.42
CA ASN A 235 -18.30 -41.36 -17.85
C ASN A 235 -16.80 -41.41 -18.15
N VAL A 236 -16.31 -42.59 -18.54
CA VAL A 236 -14.90 -42.84 -18.91
C VAL A 236 -14.42 -41.93 -20.05
N THR A 237 -15.30 -41.48 -20.93
CA THR A 237 -14.95 -40.60 -22.06
C THR A 237 -14.61 -39.17 -21.63
N ASN A 238 -15.20 -38.66 -20.54
CA ASN A 238 -14.91 -37.32 -20.03
C ASN A 238 -13.73 -37.30 -19.07
N LEU A 239 -13.34 -38.47 -18.56
CA LEU A 239 -12.31 -38.61 -17.54
C LEU A 239 -10.97 -37.95 -17.92
N PRO A 240 -10.39 -38.15 -19.12
CA PRO A 240 -9.10 -37.51 -19.45
C PRO A 240 -9.18 -35.98 -19.39
N LYS A 241 -10.32 -35.40 -19.76
CA LYS A 241 -10.55 -33.95 -19.70
C LYS A 241 -10.66 -33.45 -18.26
N ARG A 242 -11.29 -34.20 -17.36
CA ARG A 242 -11.36 -33.87 -15.93
C ARG A 242 -9.99 -34.02 -15.27
N LEU A 243 -9.26 -35.08 -15.61
CA LEU A 243 -7.91 -35.34 -15.11
C LEU A 243 -6.96 -34.21 -15.51
N SER A 244 -6.99 -33.74 -16.76
CA SER A 244 -6.16 -32.60 -17.20
C SER A 244 -6.52 -31.29 -16.49
N ALA A 245 -7.81 -31.05 -16.22
CA ALA A 245 -8.23 -29.87 -15.46
C ALA A 245 -7.81 -29.95 -13.98
N ALA A 246 -7.80 -31.15 -13.41
CA ALA A 246 -7.34 -31.42 -12.06
C ALA A 246 -5.82 -31.25 -11.94
N SER A 247 -5.04 -31.74 -12.91
CA SER A 247 -3.59 -31.52 -12.94
C SER A 247 -3.24 -30.04 -13.10
N GLU A 248 -3.94 -29.31 -13.97
CA GLU A 248 -3.74 -27.86 -14.10
C GLU A 248 -4.05 -27.13 -12.78
N THR A 249 -5.14 -27.49 -12.11
CA THR A 249 -5.51 -26.91 -10.80
C THR A 249 -4.45 -27.22 -9.74
N TYR A 250 -3.85 -28.41 -9.78
CA TYR A 250 -2.75 -28.79 -8.89
C TYR A 250 -1.50 -27.94 -9.12
N ASP A 251 -1.09 -27.75 -10.38
CA ASP A 251 0.08 -26.95 -10.73
C ASP A 251 -0.11 -25.47 -10.34
N GLU A 252 -1.32 -24.93 -10.54
CA GLU A 252 -1.68 -23.58 -10.08
C GLU A 252 -1.63 -23.45 -8.55
N LEU A 253 -2.10 -24.46 -7.83
CA LEU A 253 -2.10 -24.48 -6.36
C LEU A 253 -0.68 -24.58 -5.82
N LEU A 254 0.15 -25.46 -6.40
CA LEU A 254 1.55 -25.62 -6.02
C LEU A 254 2.32 -24.31 -6.22
N ALA A 255 2.16 -23.67 -7.38
CA ALA A 255 2.73 -22.35 -7.64
C ALA A 255 2.32 -21.34 -6.57
N THR A 256 1.02 -21.25 -6.26
CA THR A 256 0.52 -20.30 -5.25
C THR A 256 1.07 -20.60 -3.85
N TYR A 257 1.20 -21.88 -3.50
CA TYR A 257 1.81 -22.32 -2.25
C TYR A 257 3.28 -21.93 -2.14
N ASP A 258 4.06 -22.11 -3.22
CA ASP A 258 5.48 -21.77 -3.21
C ASP A 258 5.69 -20.26 -3.00
N TYR A 259 4.88 -19.41 -3.65
CA TYR A 259 4.91 -17.97 -3.39
C TYR A 259 4.43 -17.63 -1.97
N PHE A 260 3.48 -18.37 -1.41
CA PHE A 260 3.02 -18.18 -0.03
C PHE A 260 4.14 -18.45 0.99
N ILE A 261 4.94 -19.52 0.80
CA ILE A 261 6.02 -19.90 1.72
C ILE A 261 7.32 -19.15 1.45
N TYR A 262 7.70 -18.93 0.19
CA TYR A 262 9.02 -18.42 -0.18
C TYR A 262 9.01 -16.98 -0.70
N GLY A 263 7.84 -16.39 -0.94
CA GLY A 263 7.71 -15.04 -1.48
C GLY A 263 8.38 -14.90 -2.84
N SER A 264 9.22 -13.88 -3.00
CA SER A 264 9.96 -13.62 -4.24
C SER A 264 11.00 -14.68 -4.62
N LEU A 265 11.37 -15.57 -3.70
CA LEU A 265 12.37 -16.63 -3.95
C LEU A 265 11.79 -17.84 -4.68
N ALA A 266 10.46 -17.94 -4.83
CA ALA A 266 9.82 -19.11 -5.45
C ALA A 266 10.32 -19.39 -6.89
N PRO A 267 10.47 -18.40 -7.80
CA PRO A 267 10.98 -18.63 -9.16
C PRO A 267 12.42 -19.14 -9.20
N ASP A 268 13.25 -18.74 -8.24
CA ASP A 268 14.66 -19.15 -8.20
C ASP A 268 14.81 -20.61 -7.74
N ILE A 269 13.89 -21.08 -6.90
CA ILE A 269 13.89 -22.46 -6.37
C ILE A 269 13.36 -23.45 -7.41
N TYR A 270 12.26 -23.11 -8.09
CA TYR A 270 11.54 -24.05 -8.97
C TYR A 270 11.76 -23.78 -10.47
N GLY A 271 12.47 -22.71 -10.81
CA GLY A 271 12.80 -22.33 -12.18
C GLY A 271 11.68 -21.55 -12.90
N PRO A 272 11.91 -21.14 -14.16
CA PRO A 272 10.99 -20.29 -14.92
C PRO A 272 9.70 -21.00 -15.39
N SER A 273 9.49 -22.27 -15.04
CA SER A 273 8.34 -23.08 -15.45
C SER A 273 7.10 -22.91 -14.57
N ILE A 274 7.11 -21.98 -13.61
CA ILE A 274 5.94 -21.74 -12.76
C ILE A 274 4.82 -21.11 -13.61
N PRO A 275 3.61 -21.71 -13.66
CA PRO A 275 2.52 -21.25 -14.53
C PRO A 275 1.95 -19.89 -14.13
N VAL A 276 2.18 -19.46 -12.88
CA VAL A 276 1.64 -18.22 -12.31
C VAL A 276 2.76 -17.43 -11.65
N ASN A 277 2.88 -16.15 -11.98
CA ASN A 277 3.87 -15.25 -11.38
C ASN A 277 3.18 -14.15 -10.56
N TYR A 278 3.64 -13.96 -9.32
CA TYR A 278 3.19 -12.89 -8.42
C TYR A 278 4.32 -11.87 -8.21
N PRO A 279 4.53 -10.93 -9.15
CA PRO A 279 5.72 -10.05 -9.13
C PRO A 279 5.73 -9.03 -7.98
N LEU A 280 4.59 -8.80 -7.35
CA LEU A 280 4.44 -7.84 -6.25
C LEU A 280 4.77 -8.44 -4.88
N VAL A 281 4.99 -9.76 -4.81
CA VAL A 281 5.20 -10.47 -3.56
C VAL A 281 6.68 -10.57 -3.31
N VAL A 282 7.14 -9.81 -2.32
CA VAL A 282 8.57 -9.67 -2.02
C VAL A 282 8.97 -10.64 -0.91
N SER A 283 8.27 -10.58 0.23
CA SER A 283 8.59 -11.36 1.42
C SER A 283 7.62 -12.53 1.62
N PRO A 284 8.08 -13.63 2.24
CA PRO A 284 7.16 -14.66 2.68
C PRO A 284 6.29 -14.15 3.83
N ILE A 285 5.08 -14.68 3.92
CA ILE A 285 4.03 -14.21 4.84
C ILE A 285 4.34 -14.53 6.32
N ASP A 286 5.17 -15.55 6.58
CA ASP A 286 5.59 -15.93 7.93
C ASP A 286 6.56 -14.92 8.56
N GLN A 287 7.22 -14.09 7.77
CA GLN A 287 8.15 -13.06 8.27
C GLN A 287 7.45 -11.77 8.71
N GLU A 288 6.16 -11.59 8.40
CA GLU A 288 5.44 -10.34 8.71
C GLU A 288 5.08 -10.24 10.20
N SER A 289 4.81 -11.37 10.86
CA SER A 289 4.43 -11.40 12.28
C SER A 289 4.75 -12.75 12.92
N HIS A 290 5.25 -12.72 14.17
CA HIS A 290 5.48 -13.94 14.96
C HIS A 290 4.19 -14.76 15.13
N LYS A 291 3.04 -14.11 15.27
CA LYS A 291 1.76 -14.80 15.40
C LYS A 291 1.36 -15.52 14.10
N MET A 292 1.70 -14.94 12.95
CA MET A 292 1.48 -15.56 11.64
C MET A 292 2.44 -16.74 11.44
N ALA A 293 3.73 -16.58 11.78
CA ALA A 293 4.69 -17.69 11.79
C ALA A 293 4.23 -18.86 12.66
N TYR A 294 3.71 -18.57 13.86
CA TYR A 294 3.15 -19.57 14.76
C TYR A 294 1.97 -20.32 14.12
N LEU A 295 1.00 -19.60 13.54
CA LEU A 295 -0.15 -20.22 12.86
C LEU A 295 0.28 -21.09 11.67
N ILE A 296 1.31 -20.67 10.94
CA ILE A 296 1.79 -21.34 9.73
C ILE A 296 2.59 -22.59 10.06
N HIS A 297 3.50 -22.54 11.04
CA HIS A 297 4.47 -23.60 11.27
C HIS A 297 4.31 -24.36 12.59
N GLU A 298 3.79 -23.72 13.64
CA GLU A 298 3.85 -24.24 15.02
C GLU A 298 2.47 -24.53 15.64
N SER A 299 1.38 -24.09 15.02
CA SER A 299 0.02 -24.32 15.53
C SER A 299 -0.24 -25.82 15.69
N THR A 300 -0.61 -26.22 16.90
CA THR A 300 -1.00 -27.59 17.24
C THR A 300 -2.48 -27.69 17.66
N SER A 301 -3.17 -26.55 17.72
CA SER A 301 -4.59 -26.48 18.01
C SER A 301 -5.41 -26.83 16.78
N CYS A 302 -6.71 -27.10 17.00
CA CYS A 302 -7.64 -27.22 15.89
C CYS A 302 -7.85 -25.83 15.30
N ASN A 303 -7.72 -25.72 13.98
CA ASN A 303 -7.79 -24.44 13.29
C ASN A 303 -9.23 -24.02 12.92
N ARG A 304 -10.26 -24.74 13.38
CA ARG A 304 -11.67 -24.36 13.18
C ARG A 304 -12.01 -23.10 13.95
N VAL A 305 -12.86 -22.27 13.37
CA VAL A 305 -13.43 -21.09 14.06
C VAL A 305 -14.24 -21.53 15.29
N ASN A 306 -14.97 -22.65 15.17
CA ASN A 306 -15.67 -23.27 16.29
C ASN A 306 -14.91 -24.49 16.82
N THR A 307 -14.29 -24.35 17.98
CA THR A 307 -13.47 -25.41 18.59
C THR A 307 -14.26 -26.66 19.00
N THR A 308 -15.58 -26.54 19.17
CA THR A 308 -16.44 -27.69 19.51
C THR A 308 -16.63 -28.64 18.34
N ASP A 309 -16.47 -28.16 17.11
CA ASP A 309 -16.70 -28.95 15.89
C ASP A 309 -15.47 -29.77 15.48
N CYS A 310 -14.38 -29.63 16.22
CA CYS A 310 -13.14 -30.35 15.97
C CYS A 310 -13.32 -31.85 16.20
N LYS A 311 -12.91 -32.65 15.21
CA LYS A 311 -12.99 -34.11 15.30
C LYS A 311 -12.09 -34.64 16.42
N GLY A 312 -12.56 -35.70 17.08
CA GLY A 312 -11.84 -36.36 18.17
C GLY A 312 -10.70 -37.27 17.69
N LYS A 313 -9.91 -37.78 18.64
CA LYS A 313 -8.74 -38.66 18.38
C LYS A 313 -9.06 -39.97 17.63
N TRP A 314 -10.32 -40.37 17.63
CA TRP A 314 -10.79 -41.59 16.95
C TRP A 314 -10.88 -41.42 15.43
N TRP A 315 -10.81 -40.19 14.92
CA TRP A 315 -10.90 -39.90 13.50
C TRP A 315 -9.55 -40.07 12.80
N GLN A 316 -9.55 -40.70 11.62
CA GLN A 316 -8.32 -41.13 10.92
C GLN A 316 -7.38 -39.97 10.54
N PHE A 317 -7.90 -38.76 10.36
CA PHE A 317 -7.11 -37.57 10.00
C PHE A 317 -6.85 -36.63 11.20
N TYR A 318 -7.11 -37.09 12.43
CA TYR A 318 -6.91 -36.28 13.64
C TYR A 318 -5.50 -35.67 13.71
N ALA A 319 -4.46 -36.45 13.40
CA ALA A 319 -3.09 -35.97 13.45
C ALA A 319 -2.81 -34.85 12.44
N VAL A 320 -3.45 -34.86 11.27
CA VAL A 320 -3.28 -33.83 10.23
C VAL A 320 -4.11 -32.59 10.55
N SER A 321 -5.35 -32.75 11.03
CA SER A 321 -6.22 -31.63 11.43
C SER A 321 -5.68 -30.76 12.58
N ARG A 322 -4.66 -31.26 13.30
CA ARG A 322 -3.97 -30.57 14.40
C ARG A 322 -2.60 -30.05 14.01
N GLN A 323 -2.22 -30.14 12.73
CA GLN A 323 -0.98 -29.53 12.26
C GLN A 323 -1.20 -28.06 11.96
N ALA A 324 -0.08 -27.34 11.89
CA ALA A 324 -0.07 -25.96 11.45
C ALA A 324 -0.50 -25.87 9.96
N ILE A 325 -0.85 -24.66 9.52
CA ILE A 325 -1.38 -24.43 8.17
C ILE A 325 -0.45 -25.00 7.09
N ASN A 326 0.86 -24.84 7.24
CA ASN A 326 1.86 -25.38 6.31
C ASN A 326 1.81 -26.92 6.23
N GLY A 327 1.70 -27.59 7.39
CA GLY A 327 1.56 -29.04 7.45
C GLY A 327 0.30 -29.54 6.76
N MET A 328 -0.84 -28.91 7.05
CA MET A 328 -2.12 -29.23 6.40
C MET A 328 -2.09 -28.99 4.89
N LEU A 329 -1.46 -27.91 4.43
CA LEU A 329 -1.34 -27.56 3.02
C LEU A 329 -0.41 -28.51 2.26
N THR A 330 0.73 -28.87 2.87
CA THR A 330 1.65 -29.91 2.36
C THR A 330 0.92 -31.25 2.22
N MET A 331 0.16 -31.64 3.24
CA MET A 331 -0.63 -32.87 3.20
C MET A 331 -1.75 -32.79 2.15
N HIS A 332 -2.40 -31.64 2.01
CA HIS A 332 -3.41 -31.42 0.95
C HIS A 332 -2.83 -31.64 -0.44
N MET A 333 -1.69 -31.02 -0.76
CA MET A 333 -1.03 -31.22 -2.05
C MET A 333 -0.61 -32.68 -2.25
N LYS A 334 -0.05 -33.33 -1.22
CA LYS A 334 0.32 -34.75 -1.28
C LYS A 334 -0.88 -35.65 -1.57
N TYR A 335 -2.01 -35.46 -0.89
CA TYR A 335 -3.23 -36.23 -1.14
C TYR A 335 -3.83 -35.92 -2.52
N PHE A 336 -3.77 -34.67 -2.97
CA PHE A 336 -4.21 -34.26 -4.30
C PHE A 336 -3.41 -34.99 -5.38
N HIS A 337 -2.09 -34.95 -5.29
CA HIS A 337 -1.22 -35.63 -6.24
C HIS A 337 -1.45 -37.15 -6.23
N GLN A 338 -1.56 -37.77 -5.05
CA GLN A 338 -1.87 -39.19 -4.93
C GLN A 338 -3.20 -39.54 -5.58
N ALA A 339 -4.22 -38.70 -5.41
CA ALA A 339 -5.52 -38.92 -6.00
C ALA A 339 -5.50 -38.80 -7.54
N LEU A 340 -4.69 -37.90 -8.11
CA LEU A 340 -4.45 -37.84 -9.55
C LEU A 340 -3.82 -39.14 -10.08
N VAL A 341 -2.79 -39.65 -9.38
CA VAL A 341 -2.10 -40.90 -9.76
C VAL A 341 -3.05 -42.10 -9.65
N ILE A 342 -3.90 -42.15 -8.62
CA ILE A 342 -4.91 -43.21 -8.50
C ILE A 342 -5.96 -43.10 -9.61
N ALA A 343 -6.42 -41.88 -9.93
CA ALA A 343 -7.39 -41.65 -10.98
C ALA A 343 -6.89 -42.09 -12.37
N GLU A 344 -5.60 -41.95 -12.63
CA GLU A 344 -4.96 -42.40 -13.88
C GLU A 344 -4.93 -43.93 -13.99
N ASN A 345 -4.66 -44.63 -12.89
CA ASN A 345 -4.51 -46.09 -12.88
C ASN A 345 -5.81 -46.86 -12.66
N ASN A 346 -6.68 -46.37 -11.78
CA ASN A 346 -7.94 -47.01 -11.43
C ASN A 346 -8.96 -46.02 -10.86
N ILE A 347 -9.81 -45.48 -11.73
CA ILE A 347 -10.87 -44.54 -11.33
C ILE A 347 -11.84 -45.13 -10.30
N THR A 348 -12.10 -46.44 -10.32
CA THR A 348 -13.08 -47.04 -9.40
C THR A 348 -12.64 -46.99 -7.93
N ALA A 349 -11.35 -46.74 -7.68
CA ALA A 349 -10.83 -46.50 -6.33
C ALA A 349 -11.15 -45.08 -5.82
N LEU A 350 -11.38 -44.11 -6.71
CA LEU A 350 -11.88 -42.77 -6.36
C LEU A 350 -13.41 -42.77 -6.43
N ASN A 351 -14.06 -42.80 -5.28
CA ASN A 351 -15.49 -42.61 -5.15
C ASN A 351 -15.78 -41.46 -4.19
N LEU A 352 -16.99 -40.90 -4.26
CA LEU A 352 -17.51 -39.92 -3.30
C LEU A 352 -17.52 -40.45 -1.86
N THR A 353 -17.58 -41.77 -1.67
CA THR A 353 -17.49 -42.43 -0.36
C THR A 353 -16.05 -42.81 0.04
N SER A 354 -15.05 -42.38 -0.73
CA SER A 354 -13.65 -42.67 -0.41
C SER A 354 -13.18 -41.82 0.77
N ASN A 355 -12.27 -42.39 1.57
CA ASN A 355 -11.58 -41.67 2.63
C ASN A 355 -10.79 -40.44 2.11
N VAL A 356 -10.37 -40.46 0.85
CA VAL A 356 -9.74 -39.32 0.17
C VAL A 356 -10.71 -38.14 0.07
N MET A 357 -11.96 -38.38 -0.31
CA MET A 357 -12.95 -37.31 -0.39
C MET A 357 -13.32 -36.77 1.00
N ASP A 358 -13.42 -37.64 2.00
CA ASP A 358 -13.63 -37.23 3.40
C ASP A 358 -12.51 -36.30 3.89
N TYR A 359 -11.25 -36.57 3.52
CA TYR A 359 -10.12 -35.69 3.83
C TYR A 359 -10.28 -34.29 3.21
N PHE A 360 -10.68 -34.21 1.94
CA PHE A 360 -10.86 -32.93 1.27
C PHE A 360 -11.98 -32.10 1.90
N PHE A 361 -13.09 -32.71 2.30
CA PHE A 361 -14.19 -31.97 2.92
C PHE A 361 -13.92 -31.59 4.37
N ASP A 362 -13.49 -32.52 5.21
CA ASP A 362 -13.35 -32.23 6.64
C ASP A 362 -12.03 -31.51 6.96
N VAL A 363 -10.90 -31.89 6.36
CA VAL A 363 -9.61 -31.23 6.64
C VAL A 363 -9.40 -30.02 5.74
N SER A 364 -9.55 -30.19 4.42
CA SER A 364 -9.14 -29.13 3.49
C SER A 364 -10.14 -27.98 3.42
N LEU A 365 -11.44 -28.28 3.42
CA LEU A 365 -12.49 -27.27 3.31
C LEU A 365 -12.90 -26.67 4.66
N GLN A 366 -12.83 -27.42 5.76
CA GLN A 366 -13.18 -26.89 7.08
C GLN A 366 -11.92 -26.43 7.83
N ASP A 367 -11.07 -27.36 8.28
CA ASP A 367 -9.95 -27.04 9.18
C ASP A 367 -8.92 -26.09 8.54
N LEU A 368 -8.50 -26.37 7.31
CA LEU A 368 -7.48 -25.59 6.60
C LEU A 368 -8.02 -24.23 6.13
N LEU A 369 -9.24 -24.15 5.61
CA LEU A 369 -9.82 -22.86 5.21
C LEU A 369 -10.11 -21.96 6.42
N ASP A 370 -10.57 -22.51 7.54
CA ASP A 370 -10.76 -21.75 8.77
C ASP A 370 -9.40 -21.24 9.29
N GLY A 371 -8.36 -22.09 9.28
CA GLY A 371 -7.00 -21.67 9.63
C GLY A 371 -6.46 -20.55 8.74
N LEU A 372 -6.68 -20.65 7.42
CA LEU A 372 -6.32 -19.58 6.49
C LEU A 372 -7.16 -18.31 6.70
N GLN A 373 -8.42 -18.44 7.12
CA GLN A 373 -9.27 -17.30 7.46
C GLN A 373 -8.78 -16.61 8.74
N THR A 374 -8.40 -17.35 9.78
CA THR A 374 -7.76 -16.78 10.96
C THR A 374 -6.44 -16.09 10.59
N LEU A 375 -5.61 -16.72 9.76
CA LEU A 375 -4.39 -16.10 9.26
C LEU A 375 -4.67 -14.80 8.48
N SER A 376 -5.75 -14.76 7.70
CA SER A 376 -6.21 -13.58 6.96
C SER A 376 -6.64 -12.45 7.88
N GLN A 377 -7.37 -12.77 8.95
CA GLN A 377 -7.79 -11.79 9.94
C GLN A 377 -6.58 -11.20 10.67
N GLU A 378 -5.61 -12.02 11.05
CA GLU A 378 -4.36 -11.53 11.65
C GLU A 378 -3.61 -10.60 10.71
N HIS A 379 -3.49 -10.96 9.43
CA HIS A 379 -2.84 -10.10 8.44
C HIS A 379 -3.59 -8.79 8.20
N GLU A 380 -4.92 -8.81 8.19
CA GLU A 380 -5.75 -7.61 8.08
C GLU A 380 -5.50 -6.64 9.24
N THR A 381 -5.34 -7.13 10.47
CA THR A 381 -5.01 -6.27 11.60
C THR A 381 -3.66 -5.57 11.43
N LEU A 382 -2.68 -6.25 10.84
CA LEU A 382 -1.36 -5.70 10.54
C LEU A 382 -1.43 -4.63 9.45
N MET A 383 -2.20 -4.87 8.39
CA MET A 383 -2.41 -3.91 7.30
C MET A 383 -3.16 -2.65 7.74
N LEU A 384 -4.09 -2.75 8.71
CA LEU A 384 -4.84 -1.58 9.20
C LEU A 384 -3.97 -0.54 9.90
N VAL A 385 -2.81 -0.92 10.44
CA VAL A 385 -1.90 -0.01 11.14
C VAL A 385 -1.40 1.15 10.25
N PRO A 386 -0.75 0.90 9.09
CA PRO A 386 -0.33 1.98 8.19
C PRO A 386 -1.52 2.76 7.61
N PHE A 387 -2.63 2.11 7.29
CA PHE A 387 -3.83 2.81 6.79
C PHE A 387 -4.40 3.79 7.82
N ASN A 388 -4.52 3.37 9.08
CA ASN A 388 -4.96 4.27 10.16
C ASN A 388 -3.99 5.44 10.35
N ALA A 389 -2.67 5.21 10.23
CA ALA A 389 -1.69 6.29 10.27
C ALA A 389 -1.87 7.30 9.13
N VAL A 390 -2.13 6.82 7.90
CA VAL A 390 -2.40 7.69 6.74
C VAL A 390 -3.69 8.47 6.91
N ILE A 391 -4.75 7.86 7.45
CA ILE A 391 -6.02 8.55 7.76
C ILE A 391 -5.78 9.68 8.77
N ILE A 392 -5.06 9.40 9.85
CA ILE A 392 -4.71 10.41 10.87
C ILE A 392 -3.90 11.55 10.24
N MET A 393 -2.91 11.24 9.39
CA MET A 393 -2.13 12.26 8.68
C MET A 393 -3.01 13.15 7.79
N HIS A 394 -3.98 12.58 7.06
CA HIS A 394 -4.92 13.37 6.24
C HIS A 394 -5.79 14.28 7.10
N VAL A 395 -6.30 13.80 8.24
CA VAL A 395 -7.06 14.63 9.18
C VAL A 395 -6.20 15.78 9.72
N VAL A 396 -4.93 15.52 10.05
CA VAL A 396 -3.99 16.56 10.51
C VAL A 396 -3.73 17.60 9.41
N VAL A 397 -3.49 17.16 8.17
CA VAL A 397 -3.33 18.07 7.02
C VAL A 397 -4.59 18.90 6.82
N PHE A 398 -5.78 18.29 6.89
CA PHE A 398 -7.05 19.00 6.77
C PHE A 398 -7.20 20.10 7.82
N VAL A 399 -6.93 19.81 9.10
CA VAL A 399 -6.96 20.80 10.18
C VAL A 399 -5.92 21.90 9.96
N PHE A 400 -4.72 21.55 9.49
CA PHE A 400 -3.66 22.52 9.20
C PHE A 400 -4.01 23.43 8.03
N CYS A 401 -4.65 22.90 7.00
CA CYS A 401 -5.19 23.67 5.87
C CYS A 401 -6.30 24.61 6.33
N PHE A 402 -7.20 24.13 7.18
CA PHE A 402 -8.30 24.94 7.71
C PHE A 402 -7.78 26.12 8.55
N VAL A 403 -6.89 25.85 9.52
CA VAL A 403 -6.27 26.88 10.36
C VAL A 403 -5.45 27.86 9.52
N GLY A 404 -4.67 27.36 8.56
CA GLY A 404 -3.92 28.20 7.61
C GLY A 404 -4.83 29.13 6.80
N GLY A 405 -5.95 28.60 6.31
CA GLY A 405 -6.99 29.37 5.62
C GLY A 405 -7.60 30.46 6.48
N CYS A 406 -8.00 30.13 7.73
CA CYS A 406 -8.50 31.12 8.68
C CYS A 406 -7.47 32.22 8.94
N VAL A 407 -6.22 31.86 9.23
CA VAL A 407 -5.13 32.82 9.48
C VAL A 407 -4.92 33.73 8.27
N PHE A 408 -4.95 33.19 7.05
CA PHE A 408 -4.83 33.97 5.82
C PHE A 408 -5.98 34.97 5.66
N ILE A 409 -7.23 34.53 5.86
CA ILE A 409 -8.41 35.40 5.78
C ILE A 409 -8.32 36.52 6.84
N PHE A 410 -8.04 36.18 8.09
CA PHE A 410 -8.03 37.17 9.17
C PHE A 410 -6.84 38.14 9.11
N ILE A 411 -5.65 37.68 8.70
CA ILE A 411 -4.43 38.52 8.69
C ILE A 411 -4.24 39.26 7.37
N LYS A 412 -4.54 38.66 6.22
CA LYS A 412 -4.28 39.27 4.90
C LYS A 412 -5.52 39.92 4.30
N ILE A 413 -6.65 39.21 4.30
CA ILE A 413 -7.86 39.71 3.62
C ILE A 413 -8.47 40.88 4.40
N ASN A 414 -8.62 40.78 5.72
CA ASN A 414 -9.21 41.87 6.51
C ASN A 414 -8.52 43.24 6.36
N PRO A 415 -7.19 43.38 6.49
CA PRO A 415 -6.56 44.69 6.29
C PRO A 415 -6.62 45.13 4.83
N PHE A 416 -6.56 44.20 3.88
CA PHE A 416 -6.72 44.53 2.47
C PHE A 416 -8.13 45.06 2.17
N LEU A 417 -9.17 44.45 2.72
CA LEU A 417 -10.55 44.93 2.63
C LEU A 417 -10.72 46.31 3.28
N ARG A 418 -10.07 46.56 4.43
CA ARG A 418 -10.09 47.88 5.08
C ARG A 418 -9.36 48.95 4.26
N MET A 419 -8.29 48.58 3.57
CA MET A 419 -7.57 49.51 2.70
C MET A 419 -8.39 49.79 1.44
N LEU A 420 -8.96 48.75 0.82
CA LEU A 420 -9.90 48.86 -0.28
C LEU A 420 -11.13 49.69 0.07
N SER A 421 -11.69 49.57 1.28
CA SER A 421 -12.84 50.39 1.67
C SER A 421 -12.47 51.87 1.76
N LYS A 422 -11.28 52.20 2.27
CA LYS A 422 -10.77 53.57 2.31
C LYS A 422 -10.50 54.13 0.92
N GLU A 423 -9.86 53.36 0.06
CA GLU A 423 -9.62 53.74 -1.34
C GLU A 423 -10.94 53.89 -2.10
N LYS A 424 -11.90 52.98 -1.89
CA LYS A 424 -13.25 53.10 -2.46
C LYS A 424 -13.94 54.38 -1.99
N GLN A 425 -13.79 54.76 -0.72
CA GLN A 425 -14.39 56.00 -0.20
C GLN A 425 -13.71 57.24 -0.80
N GLN A 426 -12.38 57.24 -0.96
CA GLN A 426 -11.66 58.31 -1.65
C GLN A 426 -12.01 58.40 -3.13
N ILE A 427 -12.15 57.26 -3.82
CA ILE A 427 -12.59 57.23 -5.22
C ILE A 427 -14.02 57.73 -5.33
N ALA A 428 -14.92 57.34 -4.41
CA ALA A 428 -16.28 57.85 -4.37
C ALA A 428 -16.31 59.37 -4.13
N GLU A 429 -15.42 59.89 -3.27
CA GLU A 429 -15.28 61.32 -3.02
C GLU A 429 -14.76 62.07 -4.27
N LEU A 430 -13.73 61.55 -4.93
CA LEU A 430 -13.21 62.09 -6.20
C LEU A 430 -14.26 62.04 -7.33
N LEU A 431 -15.06 60.97 -7.38
CA LEU A 431 -16.17 60.84 -8.32
C LEU A 431 -17.33 61.79 -7.97
N SER A 432 -17.54 62.11 -6.69
CA SER A 432 -18.56 63.07 -6.25
C SER A 432 -18.18 64.53 -6.51
N GLN A 433 -16.88 64.82 -6.60
CA GLN A 433 -16.35 66.13 -6.96
C GLN A 433 -16.30 66.36 -8.48
N LEU A 434 -16.60 65.33 -9.28
CA LEU A 434 -16.78 65.55 -10.70
C LEU A 434 -18.07 66.35 -10.92
N PRO A 435 -18.01 67.51 -11.61
CA PRO A 435 -19.21 68.25 -11.95
C PRO A 435 -20.18 67.30 -12.64
N LYS A 436 -21.45 67.34 -12.25
CA LYS A 436 -22.53 66.43 -12.68
C LYS A 436 -22.71 66.37 -14.22
N GLU A 437 -22.05 67.27 -14.93
CA GLU A 437 -21.98 67.42 -16.38
C GLU A 437 -20.96 66.48 -17.07
N LEU A 438 -19.97 65.95 -16.34
CA LEU A 438 -18.92 65.09 -16.91
C LEU A 438 -19.36 63.62 -16.82
N ASP A 439 -20.13 63.21 -17.83
CA ASP A 439 -20.69 61.87 -17.99
C ASP A 439 -19.57 60.82 -18.19
N LEU A 440 -19.01 60.33 -17.08
CA LEU A 440 -17.97 59.29 -17.02
C LEU A 440 -18.36 58.03 -17.80
N THR A 441 -19.65 57.74 -17.94
CA THR A 441 -20.11 56.61 -18.74
C THR A 441 -19.79 56.81 -20.21
N LYS A 442 -19.88 58.04 -20.74
CA LYS A 442 -19.48 58.39 -22.11
C LYS A 442 -17.97 58.46 -22.30
N ALA A 443 -17.22 58.97 -21.32
CA ALA A 443 -15.75 59.02 -21.40
C ALA A 443 -15.11 57.63 -21.29
N VAL A 444 -15.62 56.76 -20.41
CA VAL A 444 -15.17 55.36 -20.29
C VAL A 444 -15.67 54.54 -21.48
N ALA A 445 -16.90 54.74 -21.97
CA ALA A 445 -17.34 54.10 -23.21
C ALA A 445 -16.50 54.56 -24.42
N ALA A 446 -16.11 55.83 -24.50
CA ALA A 446 -15.20 56.34 -25.54
C ALA A 446 -13.79 55.74 -25.43
N ALA A 447 -13.22 55.64 -24.22
CA ALA A 447 -11.90 55.06 -24.01
C ALA A 447 -11.87 53.54 -24.26
N VAL A 448 -12.91 52.80 -23.85
CA VAL A 448 -13.03 51.36 -24.12
C VAL A 448 -13.27 51.11 -25.61
N SER A 449 -14.12 51.89 -26.27
CA SER A 449 -14.34 51.78 -27.72
C SER A 449 -13.13 52.19 -28.57
N MET A 450 -12.30 53.13 -28.12
CA MET A 450 -11.02 53.44 -28.78
C MET A 450 -10.01 52.29 -28.69
N LYS A 451 -9.97 51.58 -27.55
CA LYS A 451 -9.07 50.42 -27.36
C LYS A 451 -9.49 49.21 -28.21
N ASP A 452 -10.78 49.09 -28.50
CA ASP A 452 -11.31 48.08 -29.42
C ASP A 452 -11.16 48.49 -30.90
N ALA A 453 -11.13 49.81 -31.20
CA ALA A 453 -10.89 50.34 -32.55
C ALA A 453 -9.42 50.23 -32.99
N GLU A 454 -8.47 50.27 -32.06
CA GLU A 454 -7.04 50.02 -32.32
C GLU A 454 -6.74 48.52 -32.57
N LYS A 455 -7.75 47.65 -32.42
CA LYS A 455 -7.68 46.21 -32.67
C LYS A 455 -8.47 45.82 -33.93
N LYS A 456 -8.27 46.53 -35.04
CA LYS A 456 -8.61 46.06 -36.40
C LYS A 456 -7.45 46.34 -37.37
N PRO A 457 -7.25 45.47 -38.38
CA PRO A 457 -6.03 44.68 -38.51
C PRO A 457 -5.10 45.23 -39.60
N VAL A 458 -3.80 45.25 -39.33
CA VAL A 458 -2.81 45.25 -40.41
C VAL A 458 -2.81 43.86 -41.03
N ASN A 459 -3.41 43.82 -42.21
CA ASN A 459 -3.33 42.74 -43.17
C ASN A 459 -1.86 42.56 -43.56
N THR A 460 -1.28 41.42 -43.26
CA THR A 460 -0.11 40.94 -43.99
C THR A 460 -0.28 39.43 -44.16
N ASN A 461 -0.82 39.09 -45.32
CA ASN A 461 -0.53 37.83 -45.99
C ASN A 461 0.98 37.61 -45.96
N ASP A 462 1.41 36.42 -45.54
CA ASP A 462 2.17 35.54 -46.43
C ASP A 462 2.25 34.12 -45.86
N ASN A 463 1.51 33.26 -46.55
CA ASN A 463 1.86 31.92 -47.02
C ASN A 463 3.11 31.21 -46.45
N ASN A 464 2.89 29.91 -46.21
CA ASN A 464 3.83 28.79 -46.21
C ASN A 464 4.56 28.48 -44.90
N GLN A 465 4.04 27.52 -44.13
CA GLN A 465 4.53 26.13 -44.28
C GLN A 465 3.62 25.13 -43.55
N ALA A 466 3.38 24.04 -44.26
CA ALA A 466 2.61 22.89 -43.87
C ALA A 466 3.41 21.91 -42.99
N SER A 467 2.67 20.91 -42.50
CA SER A 467 3.07 19.68 -41.79
C SER A 467 3.30 19.85 -40.27
N GLU A 468 2.32 19.52 -39.43
CA GLU A 468 1.85 18.16 -39.06
C GLU A 468 2.65 17.62 -37.88
N ILE A 469 2.13 17.83 -36.66
CA ILE A 469 2.22 16.83 -35.58
C ILE A 469 0.89 16.82 -34.83
N GLN A 470 0.34 15.61 -34.77
CA GLN A 470 -0.92 15.23 -34.17
C GLN A 470 -0.98 15.54 -32.67
N SER A 471 -2.17 15.99 -32.29
CA SER A 471 -2.76 15.96 -30.97
C SER A 471 -2.92 14.54 -30.43
N VAL A 472 -2.48 14.30 -29.19
CA VAL A 472 -3.19 13.37 -28.29
C VAL A 472 -3.37 14.05 -26.92
N SER A 473 -4.57 14.64 -26.80
CA SER A 473 -5.42 14.72 -25.61
C SER A 473 -4.86 14.12 -24.31
N SER A 474 -4.61 14.97 -23.32
CA SER A 474 -4.63 14.61 -21.89
C SER A 474 -5.67 15.47 -21.18
N GLY A 475 -6.94 15.07 -21.30
CA GLY A 475 -8.01 15.56 -20.45
C GLY A 475 -8.05 14.74 -19.16
N ALA A 476 -7.49 15.29 -18.08
CA ALA A 476 -7.65 14.73 -16.75
C ALA A 476 -9.01 15.16 -16.18
N SER A 477 -10.04 14.33 -16.36
CA SER A 477 -11.26 14.40 -15.57
C SER A 477 -11.03 13.71 -14.24
N PHE A 478 -10.99 14.47 -13.14
CA PHE A 478 -11.13 13.94 -11.79
C PHE A 478 -12.59 13.54 -11.58
N ALA A 479 -12.90 12.25 -11.78
CA ALA A 479 -14.13 11.64 -11.31
C ALA A 479 -13.85 10.99 -9.95
N SER A 480 -14.47 11.57 -8.92
CA SER A 480 -14.61 10.98 -7.60
C SER A 480 -15.66 9.87 -7.68
N SER A 481 -15.22 8.62 -7.51
CA SER A 481 -16.08 7.50 -7.17
C SER A 481 -15.47 6.82 -5.95
N ALA A 482 -15.99 7.19 -4.79
CA ALA A 482 -15.92 6.36 -3.60
C ALA A 482 -17.01 5.28 -3.74
N ASN A 483 -16.60 4.03 -3.77
CA ASN A 483 -17.39 2.88 -3.36
C ASN A 483 -16.38 1.83 -2.87
N PHE A 484 -16.33 1.68 -1.55
CA PHE A 484 -16.01 0.45 -0.86
C PHE A 484 -17.07 0.27 0.22
#